data_AF-A0AAD7UDH5-F1
#
_entry.id   AF-A0AAD7UDH5-F1
#
_cell.length_a   1.000
_cell.length_b   1.000
_cell.length_c   1.000
_cell.angle_alpha   90.00
_cell.angle_beta   90.00
_cell.angle_gamma   90.00
#
_symmetry.space_group_name_H-M   'P 1'
#
loop_
_entity.id
_entity.type
_entity.pdbx_description
1 polymer ?
#
loop_
_entity_poly.entity_id
_entity_poly.type
_entity_poly.pdbx_seq_one_letter_code
_entity_poly.pdbx_strand_id
1 'polypeptide(L)'
;MVLCRTGLSVARRVTPRVLGNRKFGHDAAEAAAEMEQWKRYSFAAIAVTSAFGAYITYVEMQHAKHPHEHEKIEYSHMKIRNKPYPWKCPDCNLLDTKCWAECKAALAEKGL
;
A
#
# COMPACT_ATOMS: atom_id res chain seq x y z
N MET A 1 -44.04 -6.21 -69.42
CA MET A 1 -43.15 -6.55 -68.28
C MET A 1 -42.46 -5.28 -67.82
N VAL A 2 -42.87 -4.72 -66.68
CA VAL A 2 -42.27 -3.52 -66.08
C VAL A 2 -41.57 -3.96 -64.80
N LEU A 3 -40.24 -3.85 -64.78
CA LEU A 3 -39.42 -4.14 -63.60
C LEU A 3 -39.48 -2.94 -62.64
N CYS A 4 -40.17 -3.11 -61.52
CA CYS A 4 -40.20 -2.13 -60.43
C CYS A 4 -38.89 -2.21 -59.63
N ARG A 5 -38.08 -1.15 -59.69
CA ARG A 5 -36.86 -0.98 -58.88
C ARG A 5 -37.26 -0.75 -57.42
N THR A 6 -37.03 -1.73 -56.55
CA THR A 6 -37.13 -1.55 -55.09
C THR A 6 -35.85 -0.88 -54.58
N GLY A 7 -35.92 0.43 -54.34
CA GLY A 7 -34.86 1.20 -53.71
C GLY A 7 -34.81 0.91 -52.20
N LEU A 8 -33.71 0.33 -51.72
CA LEU A 8 -33.45 0.16 -50.30
C LEU A 8 -33.03 1.52 -49.70
N SER A 9 -33.89 2.11 -48.87
CA SER A 9 -33.58 3.36 -48.16
C SER A 9 -32.83 3.03 -46.87
N VAL A 10 -31.55 3.41 -46.78
CA VAL A 10 -30.74 3.30 -45.55
C VAL A 10 -31.14 4.42 -44.60
N ALA A 11 -31.91 4.09 -43.56
CA ALA A 11 -32.22 5.00 -42.47
C ALA A 11 -30.99 5.17 -41.56
N ARG A 12 -30.34 6.34 -41.63
CA ARG A 12 -29.26 6.72 -40.71
C ARG A 12 -29.85 7.06 -39.35
N ARG A 13 -29.68 6.19 -38.34
CA ARG A 13 -30.03 6.51 -36.95
C ARG A 13 -29.09 7.61 -36.45
N VAL A 14 -29.61 8.82 -36.33
CA VAL A 14 -28.96 9.90 -35.56
C VAL A 14 -29.34 9.69 -34.10
N THR A 15 -28.40 9.22 -33.29
CA THR A 15 -28.56 9.24 -31.83
C THR A 15 -28.31 10.68 -31.34
N PRO A 16 -29.25 11.30 -30.61
CA PRO A 16 -28.96 12.58 -29.98
C PRO A 16 -27.82 12.37 -28.98
N ARG A 17 -26.74 13.15 -29.11
CA ARG A 17 -25.73 13.25 -28.05
C ARG A 17 -26.42 13.93 -26.86
N VAL A 18 -26.74 13.16 -25.84
CA VAL A 18 -27.13 13.71 -24.54
C VAL A 18 -25.91 14.45 -24.01
N LEU A 19 -25.93 15.78 -24.09
CA LEU A 19 -24.95 16.61 -23.41
C LEU A 19 -25.18 16.43 -21.92
N GLY A 20 -24.23 15.77 -21.24
CA GLY A 20 -24.32 15.52 -19.81
C GLY A 20 -24.53 16.83 -19.05
N ASN A 21 -25.60 16.88 -18.25
CA ASN A 21 -25.92 18.03 -17.43
C ASN A 21 -24.86 18.15 -16.32
N ARG A 22 -23.88 19.05 -16.48
CA ARG A 22 -22.85 19.29 -15.46
C ARG A 22 -23.46 20.16 -14.36
N LYS A 23 -23.93 19.53 -13.29
CA LYS A 23 -24.36 20.25 -12.09
C LYS A 23 -23.13 20.76 -11.34
N PHE A 24 -22.84 22.05 -11.45
CA PHE A 24 -21.84 22.76 -10.65
C PHE A 24 -22.54 23.62 -9.58
N GLY A 25 -23.44 23.02 -8.78
CA GLY A 25 -24.21 23.70 -7.74
C GLY A 25 -23.94 23.10 -6.35
N HIS A 26 -23.65 23.95 -5.37
CA HIS A 26 -23.43 23.55 -3.97
C HIS A 26 -24.76 23.60 -3.20
N ASP A 27 -25.58 22.57 -3.36
CA ASP A 27 -26.77 22.37 -2.53
C ASP A 27 -26.46 21.44 -1.35
N ALA A 28 -26.99 21.73 -0.17
CA ALA A 28 -26.75 20.91 1.04
C ALA A 28 -27.18 19.45 0.87
N ALA A 29 -28.20 19.19 0.04
CA ALA A 29 -28.66 17.85 -0.29
C ALA A 29 -27.67 17.09 -1.20
N GLU A 30 -27.05 17.78 -2.17
CA GLU A 30 -26.02 17.19 -3.05
C GLU A 30 -24.75 16.89 -2.22
N ALA A 31 -24.37 17.78 -1.31
CA ALA A 31 -23.25 17.54 -0.37
C ALA A 31 -23.49 16.31 0.54
N ALA A 32 -24.72 16.12 1.04
CA ALA A 32 -25.05 14.93 1.84
C ALA A 32 -24.95 13.64 1.01
N ALA A 33 -25.38 13.66 -0.25
CA ALA A 33 -25.28 12.52 -1.16
C ALA A 33 -23.82 12.19 -1.52
N GLU A 34 -22.99 13.20 -1.80
CA GLU A 34 -21.55 13.02 -2.05
C GLU A 34 -20.84 12.43 -0.84
N MET A 35 -21.16 12.91 0.37
CA MET A 35 -20.58 12.37 1.61
C MET A 35 -20.95 10.92 1.85
N GLU A 36 -22.20 10.53 1.56
CA GLU A 36 -22.61 9.12 1.66
C GLU A 36 -21.87 8.24 0.63
N GLN A 37 -21.69 8.73 -0.59
CA GLN A 37 -20.94 8.03 -1.62
C GLN A 37 -19.48 7.81 -1.20
N TRP A 38 -18.79 8.85 -0.73
CA TRP A 38 -17.41 8.74 -0.27
C TRP A 38 -17.27 7.83 0.94
N LYS A 39 -18.22 7.86 1.88
CA LYS A 39 -18.26 6.93 3.01
C LYS A 39 -18.27 5.47 2.55
N ARG A 40 -19.09 5.13 1.54
CA ARG A 40 -19.14 3.78 0.96
C ARG A 40 -17.81 3.40 0.30
N TYR A 41 -17.17 4.32 -0.43
CA TYR A 41 -15.85 4.07 -1.01
C TYR A 41 -14.76 3.90 0.04
N SER A 42 -14.78 4.67 1.12
CA SER A 42 -13.84 4.50 2.24
C SER A 42 -14.00 3.11 2.87
N PHE A 43 -15.23 2.63 3.09
CA PHE A 43 -15.43 1.27 3.59
C PHE A 43 -14.95 0.19 2.61
N ALA A 44 -15.15 0.39 1.30
CA ALA A 44 -14.59 -0.51 0.29
C ALA A 44 -13.05 -0.52 0.32
N ALA A 45 -12.43 0.65 0.44
CA ALA A 45 -10.98 0.78 0.54
C ALA A 45 -10.43 0.12 1.82
N ILE A 46 -11.11 0.29 2.96
CA ILE A 46 -10.76 -0.39 4.21
C ILE A 46 -10.83 -1.91 4.04
N ALA A 47 -11.88 -2.44 3.43
CA ALA A 47 -12.01 -3.87 3.20
C ALA A 47 -10.85 -4.42 2.34
N VAL A 48 -10.53 -3.75 1.22
CA VAL A 48 -9.43 -4.18 0.33
C VAL A 48 -8.07 -4.09 1.03
N THR A 49 -7.79 -2.96 1.70
CA THR A 49 -6.51 -2.77 2.41
C THR A 49 -6.35 -3.73 3.59
N SER A 50 -7.44 -4.05 4.30
CA SER A 50 -7.40 -5.05 5.38
C SER A 50 -7.10 -6.46 4.85
N ALA A 51 -7.69 -6.86 3.72
CA ALA A 51 -7.44 -8.17 3.12
C ALA A 51 -5.99 -8.29 2.64
N PHE A 52 -5.48 -7.25 1.97
CA PHE A 52 -4.10 -7.20 1.52
C PHE A 52 -3.11 -7.13 2.69
N GLY A 53 -3.43 -6.35 3.73
CA GLY A 53 -2.63 -6.27 4.95
C GLY A 53 -2.54 -7.61 5.68
N ALA A 54 -3.65 -8.35 5.77
CA ALA A 54 -3.65 -9.70 6.33
C ALA A 54 -2.79 -10.68 5.50
N TYR A 55 -2.88 -10.60 4.17
CA TYR A 55 -2.05 -11.41 3.28
C TYR A 55 -0.56 -11.11 3.43
N ILE A 56 -0.16 -9.84 3.42
CA ILE A 56 1.24 -9.45 3.65
C ILE A 56 1.71 -9.93 5.01
N THR A 57 0.92 -9.70 6.06
CA THR A 57 1.28 -10.14 7.41
C THR A 57 1.48 -11.66 7.45
N TYR A 58 0.64 -12.44 6.78
CA TYR A 58 0.80 -13.89 6.68
C TYR A 58 2.13 -14.27 5.99
N VAL A 59 2.44 -13.63 4.86
CA VAL A 59 3.68 -13.87 4.11
C VAL A 59 4.91 -13.47 4.93
N GLU A 60 4.89 -12.32 5.60
CA GLU A 60 5.99 -11.86 6.48
C GLU A 60 6.17 -12.79 7.69
N MET A 61 5.08 -13.33 8.26
CA MET A 61 5.17 -14.33 9.33
C MET A 61 5.79 -15.65 8.85
N GLN A 62 5.70 -15.97 7.55
CA GLN A 62 6.45 -17.10 6.98
C GLN A 62 7.93 -16.76 6.77
N HIS A 63 8.24 -15.54 6.30
CA HIS A 63 9.62 -15.07 6.20
C HIS A 63 10.30 -15.00 7.57
N ALA A 64 9.62 -14.53 8.62
CA ALA A 64 10.15 -14.48 9.98
C ALA A 64 10.49 -15.87 10.56
N LYS A 65 9.89 -16.95 10.05
CA LYS A 65 10.23 -18.34 10.43
C LYS A 65 11.51 -18.84 9.77
N HIS A 66 11.92 -18.24 8.66
CA HIS A 66 13.24 -18.45 8.09
C HIS A 66 14.16 -17.40 8.67
N PRO A 67 15.07 -17.74 9.60
CA PRO A 67 16.02 -16.75 10.09
C PRO A 67 16.74 -16.15 8.88
N HIS A 68 16.82 -14.83 8.78
CA HIS A 68 17.69 -14.13 7.81
C HIS A 68 19.19 -14.38 8.10
N GLU A 69 19.53 -15.56 8.62
CA GLU A 69 20.87 -16.10 8.71
C GLU A 69 21.28 -16.53 7.30
N HIS A 70 21.60 -15.53 6.48
CA HIS A 70 22.70 -15.73 5.57
C HIS A 70 23.92 -16.07 6.41
N GLU A 71 24.71 -17.06 5.97
CA GLU A 71 25.98 -17.41 6.59
C GLU A 71 26.71 -16.12 6.96
N LYS A 72 27.00 -15.94 8.27
CA LYS A 72 27.56 -14.69 8.81
C LYS A 72 29.03 -14.60 8.42
N ILE A 73 29.29 -14.52 7.13
CA ILE A 73 30.62 -14.24 6.59
C ILE A 73 30.86 -12.78 6.91
N GLU A 74 31.78 -12.50 7.84
CA GLU A 74 32.16 -11.13 8.16
C GLU A 74 32.99 -10.55 7.01
N TYR A 75 32.31 -10.04 5.98
CA TYR A 75 32.97 -9.31 4.92
C TYR A 75 33.50 -7.98 5.46
N SER A 76 34.69 -7.57 5.00
CA SER A 76 35.36 -6.33 5.43
C SER A 76 34.54 -5.05 5.21
N HIS A 77 33.55 -5.08 4.32
CA HIS A 77 32.68 -3.95 4.02
C HIS A 77 31.38 -3.95 4.85
N MET A 78 31.07 -5.04 5.55
CA MET A 78 29.89 -5.12 6.42
C MET A 78 30.26 -4.66 7.83
N LYS A 79 29.35 -3.95 8.49
CA LYS A 79 29.54 -3.39 9.85
C LYS A 79 30.81 -2.53 10.01
N ILE A 80 31.22 -1.77 8.99
CA ILE A 80 32.31 -0.80 9.14
C ILE A 80 31.96 0.26 10.20
N ARG A 81 32.91 0.49 11.12
CA ARG A 81 32.84 1.52 12.18
C ARG A 81 34.12 2.33 12.24
N ASN A 82 34.07 3.56 11.74
CA ASN A 82 35.17 4.53 11.87
C ASN A 82 35.10 5.33 13.18
N LYS A 83 33.91 5.43 13.78
CA LYS A 83 33.67 6.17 15.03
C LYS A 83 32.60 5.42 15.85
N PRO A 84 32.74 5.33 17.19
CA PRO A 84 31.70 4.77 18.03
C PRO A 84 30.45 5.66 18.02
N TYR A 85 29.31 5.00 18.17
CA TYR A 85 28.04 5.67 18.28
C TYR A 85 27.88 6.43 19.61
N PRO A 86 27.06 7.50 19.65
CA PRO A 86 26.92 8.35 20.83
C PRO A 86 26.03 7.77 21.94
N TRP A 87 25.61 6.51 21.86
CA TRP A 87 24.78 5.85 22.88
C TRP A 87 25.57 4.86 23.72
N LYS A 88 24.94 4.36 24.80
CA LYS A 88 25.56 3.47 25.79
C LYS A 88 26.18 2.18 25.21
N CYS A 89 25.66 1.73 24.07
CA CYS A 89 26.12 0.54 23.33
C CYS A 89 26.82 0.94 22.03
N PRO A 90 28.10 1.39 22.05
CA PRO A 90 28.74 2.12 20.95
C PRO A 90 28.82 1.37 19.61
N ASP A 91 28.61 0.05 19.59
CA ASP A 91 28.69 -0.79 18.40
C ASP A 91 27.33 -1.17 17.79
N CYS A 92 26.23 -1.00 18.51
CA CYS A 92 24.88 -1.43 18.07
C CYS A 92 24.17 -0.38 17.25
N ASN A 93 23.69 -0.66 16.03
CA ASN A 93 22.88 0.29 15.24
C ASN A 93 21.60 0.73 15.97
N LEU A 94 21.02 1.87 15.57
CA LEU A 94 19.80 2.42 16.17
C LEU A 94 18.61 1.43 16.19
N LEU A 95 18.45 0.63 15.14
CA LEU A 95 17.31 -0.29 14.97
C LEU A 95 17.70 -1.77 15.08
N ASP A 96 18.92 -2.08 15.55
CA ASP A 96 19.38 -3.46 15.71
C ASP A 96 18.97 -4.01 17.09
N THR A 97 17.72 -4.46 17.17
CA THR A 97 17.10 -4.92 18.42
C THR A 97 17.86 -6.09 19.07
N LYS A 98 18.47 -6.97 18.26
CA LYS A 98 19.29 -8.08 18.75
C LYS A 98 20.56 -7.57 19.43
N CYS A 99 21.32 -6.70 18.77
CA CYS A 99 22.52 -6.11 19.36
C CYS A 99 22.21 -5.33 20.64
N TRP A 100 21.09 -4.59 20.66
CA TRP A 100 20.65 -3.90 21.87
C TRP A 100 20.30 -4.84 23.02
N ALA A 101 19.66 -5.97 22.75
CA ALA A 101 19.35 -6.98 23.77
C ALA A 101 20.63 -7.60 24.34
N GLU A 102 21.58 -7.97 23.48
CA GLU A 102 22.89 -8.52 23.88
C GLU A 102 23.70 -7.51 24.69
N CYS A 103 23.77 -6.25 24.24
CA CYS A 103 24.47 -5.21 24.97
C CYS A 103 23.84 -4.94 26.34
N LYS A 104 22.50 -4.88 26.43
CA LYS A 104 21.81 -4.69 27.71
C LYS A 104 22.03 -5.85 28.67
N ALA A 105 22.00 -7.09 28.17
CA ALA A 105 22.34 -8.26 28.97
C ALA A 105 23.80 -8.18 29.46
N ALA A 106 24.75 -7.84 28.58
CA ALA A 106 26.15 -7.69 28.96
C ALA A 106 26.41 -6.54 29.95
N LEU A 107 25.63 -5.46 29.91
CA LEU A 107 25.69 -4.37 30.89
C LEU A 107 25.11 -4.81 32.24
N ALA A 108 24.00 -5.55 32.24
CA ALA A 108 23.36 -6.08 33.45
C ALA A 108 24.27 -7.09 34.18
N GLU A 109 24.93 -7.99 33.44
CA GLU A 109 25.93 -8.92 33.99
C GLU A 109 27.14 -8.19 34.61
N LYS A 110 27.49 -7.01 34.08
CA LYS A 110 28.57 -6.16 34.61
C LYS A 110 28.13 -5.30 35.80
N GLY A 111 26.87 -5.42 36.25
CA GLY A 111 26.34 -4.65 37.38
C GLY A 111 26.27 -3.14 37.15
N LEU A 112 26.14 -2.71 35.88
CA LEU A 112 26.17 -1.32 35.42
C LEU A 112 24.80 -0.82 34.95
#